data_AF-A0A7K1E3C4-F1
#
_entry.id   AF-A0A7K1E3C4-F1
#
_cell.length_a   1.000
_cell.length_b   1.000
_cell.length_c   1.000
_cell.angle_alpha   90.00
_cell.angle_beta   90.00
_cell.angle_gamma   90.00
#
_symmetry.space_group_name_H-M   'P 1'
#
loop_
_entity.id
_entity.type
_entity.pdbx_description
1 polymer ?
#
loop_
_entity_poly.entity_id
_entity_poly.type
_entity_poly.pdbx_seq_one_letter_code
_entity_poly.pdbx_strand_id
1 'polypeptide(L)'
;VRSAVSRQREYLADASGVEMTRFVPGMVSLFRKMEYEEFGTTGVADSSALGMFYAYRRPRRGLAYLLNATHPPTYKRIERVASMERNF
;
A
#
# COMPACT_ATOMS: atom_id res chain seq x y z
N VAL A 1 7.73 -18.81 -5.74
CA VAL A 1 8.40 -17.97 -6.76
C VAL A 1 7.53 -16.80 -7.25
N ARG A 2 6.28 -17.04 -7.70
CA ARG A 2 5.39 -16.00 -8.28
C ARG A 2 5.16 -14.74 -7.43
N SER A 3 4.93 -14.87 -6.11
CA SER A 3 4.68 -13.72 -5.23
C SER A 3 5.93 -12.86 -4.97
N ALA A 4 7.12 -13.46 -4.97
CA ALA A 4 8.38 -12.71 -4.79
C ALA A 4 8.69 -11.81 -5.99
N VAL A 5 8.52 -12.33 -7.21
CA VAL A 5 8.66 -11.53 -8.46
C VAL A 5 7.62 -10.42 -8.52
N SER A 6 6.40 -10.68 -8.03
CA SER A 6 5.37 -9.65 -7.90
C SER A 6 5.84 -8.50 -7.02
N ARG A 7 6.38 -8.79 -5.83
CA ARG A 7 6.86 -7.76 -4.89
C ARG A 7 7.99 -6.90 -5.45
N GLN A 8 8.91 -7.48 -6.22
CA GLN A 8 9.98 -6.70 -6.84
C GLN A 8 9.45 -5.69 -7.87
N ARG A 9 8.45 -6.07 -8.66
CA ARG A 9 7.80 -5.15 -9.61
C ARG A 9 7.10 -3.99 -8.90
N GLU A 10 6.46 -4.26 -7.77
CA GLU A 10 5.84 -3.21 -6.95
C GLU A 10 6.87 -2.20 -6.43
N TYR A 11 8.02 -2.66 -5.94
CA TYR A 11 9.08 -1.75 -5.50
C TYR A 11 9.66 -0.91 -6.64
N LEU A 12 9.75 -1.47 -7.85
CA LEU A 12 10.19 -0.73 -9.03
C LEU A 12 9.14 0.31 -9.45
N ALA A 13 7.85 -0.04 -9.37
CA ALA A 13 6.76 0.88 -9.61
C ALA A 13 6.79 2.06 -8.62
N ASP A 14 6.98 1.78 -7.33
CA ASP A 14 7.11 2.82 -6.29
C ASP A 14 8.29 3.76 -6.60
N ALA A 15 9.44 3.21 -6.98
CA ALA A 15 10.62 3.99 -7.37
C ALA A 15 10.34 4.89 -8.58
N SER A 16 9.74 4.35 -9.64
CA SER A 16 9.40 5.12 -10.83
C SER A 16 8.38 6.23 -10.55
N GLY A 17 7.43 5.98 -9.63
CA GLY A 17 6.45 6.98 -9.22
C GLY A 17 7.09 8.14 -8.44
N VAL A 18 8.04 7.83 -7.56
CA VAL A 18 8.84 8.83 -6.86
C VAL A 18 9.72 9.62 -7.84
N GLU A 19 10.37 8.97 -8.79
CA GLU A 19 11.21 9.62 -9.79
C GLU A 19 10.39 10.58 -10.67
N MET A 20 9.19 10.16 -11.09
CA MET A 20 8.30 10.95 -11.93
C MET A 20 7.72 12.17 -11.19
N THR A 21 7.34 12.01 -9.92
CA THR A 21 6.71 13.08 -9.13
C THR A 21 7.71 13.95 -8.37
N ARG A 22 8.91 13.43 -8.10
CA ARG A 22 9.94 14.01 -7.22
C ARG A 22 9.39 14.45 -5.86
N PHE A 23 8.34 13.80 -5.38
CA PHE A 23 7.64 14.18 -4.15
C PHE A 23 7.53 13.01 -3.16
N VAL A 24 8.66 12.72 -2.51
CA VAL A 24 8.77 11.65 -1.50
C VAL A 24 7.81 11.85 -0.31
N PRO A 25 7.68 13.06 0.29
CA PRO A 25 6.77 13.25 1.43
C PRO A 25 5.31 12.95 1.12
N GLY A 26 4.85 13.28 -0.09
CA GLY A 26 3.51 12.96 -0.56
C GLY A 26 3.27 11.46 -0.70
N MET A 27 4.24 10.74 -1.26
CA MET A 27 4.15 9.30 -1.40
C MET A 27 4.11 8.59 -0.04
N VAL A 28 4.92 9.03 0.93
CA VAL A 28 4.89 8.51 2.31
C VAL A 28 3.54 8.80 2.98
N SER A 29 3.00 10.01 2.82
CA SER A 29 1.68 10.39 3.35
C SER A 29 0.55 9.53 2.75
N LEU A 30 0.60 9.29 1.44
CA LEU A 30 -0.33 8.41 0.73
C LEU A 30 -0.31 6.99 1.33
N PHE A 31 0.87 6.40 1.48
CA PHE A 31 0.99 5.05 2.05
C PHE A 31 0.47 4.95 3.48
N ARG A 32 0.71 5.97 4.31
CA ARG A 32 0.13 6.03 5.66
C ARG A 32 -1.40 6.11 5.63
N LYS A 33 -1.98 6.85 4.69
CA LYS A 33 -3.45 6.91 4.50
C LYS A 33 -4.01 5.57 4.04
N MET A 34 -3.35 4.91 3.09
CA MET A 34 -3.77 3.58 2.62
C MET A 34 -3.72 2.54 3.75
N GLU A 35 -2.69 2.58 4.58
CA GLU A 35 -2.60 1.73 5.78
C GLU A 35 -3.76 2.01 6.73
N TYR A 36 -4.04 3.29 7.01
CA TYR A 36 -5.15 3.69 7.87
C TYR A 36 -6.53 3.27 7.33
N GLU A 37 -6.76 3.41 6.02
CA GLU A 37 -8.00 2.98 5.36
C GLU A 37 -8.15 1.44 5.31
N GLU A 38 -7.05 0.70 5.13
CA GLU A 38 -7.04 -0.77 5.22
C GLU A 38 -7.34 -1.28 6.64
N PHE A 39 -7.00 -0.48 7.68
CA PHE A 39 -7.20 -0.83 9.09
C PHE A 39 -8.47 -0.28 9.74
N GLY A 40 -9.18 0.65 9.12
CA GLY A 40 -10.54 1.00 9.52
C GLY A 40 -10.83 2.48 9.70
N THR A 41 -10.97 3.21 8.60
CA THR A 41 -12.05 4.20 8.51
C THR A 41 -13.11 3.73 7.55
N THR A 42 -14.02 2.94 8.10
CA THR A 42 -15.45 3.08 7.85
C THR A 42 -15.88 4.53 8.14
N GLY A 43 -15.49 5.47 7.29
CA GLY A 43 -16.21 6.73 7.20
C GLY A 43 -17.54 6.40 6.54
N VAL A 44 -18.52 6.00 7.36
CA VAL A 44 -19.97 5.93 7.07
C VAL A 44 -20.25 5.92 5.58
N ALA A 45 -19.98 4.80 4.91
CA ALA A 45 -20.64 4.56 3.65
C ALA A 45 -22.11 4.48 4.03
N ASP A 46 -22.86 5.52 3.67
CA ASP A 46 -24.30 5.54 3.74
C ASP A 46 -24.78 4.14 3.34
N SER A 47 -25.57 3.50 4.20
CA SER A 47 -25.88 2.06 4.10
C SER A 47 -26.45 1.66 2.73
N SER A 48 -26.97 2.64 1.99
CA SER A 48 -27.41 2.60 0.60
C SER A 48 -26.32 2.29 -0.43
N ALA A 49 -25.06 2.67 -0.19
CA ALA A 49 -23.94 2.46 -1.11
C ALA A 49 -23.09 1.21 -0.79
N LEU A 50 -23.40 0.50 0.31
CA LEU A 50 -22.58 -0.62 0.78
C LEU A 50 -22.49 -1.77 -0.24
N GLY A 51 -23.52 -1.96 -1.08
CA GLY A 51 -23.54 -2.95 -2.17
C GLY A 51 -22.70 -2.58 -3.39
N MET A 52 -22.28 -1.33 -3.52
CA MET A 52 -21.40 -0.86 -4.61
C MET A 52 -19.92 -1.07 -4.28
N PHE A 53 -19.59 -1.20 -3.00
CA PHE A 53 -18.22 -1.48 -2.56
C PHE A 53 -18.01 -2.99 -2.43
N TYR A 54 -17.31 -3.59 -3.40
CA TYR A 54 -16.79 -4.96 -3.29
C TYR A 54 -15.81 -5.17 -2.11
N ALA A 55 -15.54 -4.12 -1.33
CA ALA A 55 -14.48 -4.02 -0.36
C ALA A 55 -14.99 -4.12 1.09
N TYR A 56 -15.77 -5.15 1.42
CA TYR A 56 -15.81 -5.62 2.82
C TYR A 56 -14.58 -6.49 3.10
N ARG A 57 -13.38 -5.93 2.89
CA ARG A 57 -12.12 -6.63 3.10
C ARG A 57 -11.81 -6.57 4.59
N ARG A 58 -12.26 -7.59 5.34
CA ARG A 58 -11.81 -7.82 6.73
C ARG A 58 -10.27 -7.70 6.75
N PRO A 59 -9.66 -6.96 7.71
CA PRO A 59 -8.21 -6.87 7.80
C PRO A 59 -7.65 -8.28 8.02
N ARG A 60 -7.04 -8.87 6.97
CA ARG A 60 -6.51 -10.24 7.01
C ARG A 60 -5.15 -10.21 7.70
N ARG A 61 -5.12 -10.59 8.98
CA ARG A 61 -3.89 -10.67 9.78
C ARG A 61 -3.33 -12.11 9.75
N GLY A 62 -2.00 -12.27 9.78
CA GLY A 62 -1.33 -13.56 9.98
C GLY A 62 -0.25 -13.92 8.95
N LEU A 63 0.62 -14.86 9.32
CA LEU A 63 1.80 -15.26 8.54
C LEU A 63 1.43 -15.83 7.15
N ALA A 64 0.34 -16.61 7.06
CA ALA A 64 -0.17 -17.16 5.80
C ALA A 64 -0.64 -16.07 4.81
N TYR A 65 -1.15 -14.94 5.31
CA TYR A 65 -1.50 -13.79 4.48
C TYR A 65 -0.26 -13.12 3.92
N LEU A 66 0.76 -12.89 4.75
CA LEU A 66 2.02 -12.27 4.31
C LEU A 66 2.76 -13.11 3.26
N LEU A 67 2.68 -14.45 3.36
CA LEU A 67 3.29 -15.36 2.39
C LEU A 67 2.55 -15.37 1.03
N ASN A 68 1.23 -15.22 1.05
CA ASN A 68 0.37 -15.20 -0.13
C ASN A 68 0.07 -13.78 -0.66
N ALA A 69 0.52 -12.74 0.04
CA ALA A 69 0.33 -11.35 -0.37
C ALA A 69 1.05 -11.09 -1.70
N THR A 70 0.31 -10.54 -2.65
CA THR A 70 0.80 -10.15 -3.98
C THR A 70 1.58 -8.84 -3.94
N HIS A 71 1.36 -8.02 -2.89
CA HIS A 71 2.05 -6.77 -2.64
C HIS A 71 2.93 -6.86 -1.39
N PRO A 72 4.05 -6.12 -1.33
CA PRO A 72 4.83 -5.99 -0.12
C PRO A 72 4.02 -5.21 0.93
N PRO A 73 4.27 -5.46 2.23
CA PRO A 73 3.60 -4.72 3.28
C PRO A 73 3.97 -3.23 3.24
N THR A 74 3.00 -2.38 3.55
CA THR A 74 3.08 -0.92 3.39
C THR A 74 4.26 -0.30 4.13
N TYR A 75 4.58 -0.75 5.34
CA TYR A 75 5.75 -0.26 6.10
C TYR A 75 7.08 -0.43 5.35
N LYS A 76 7.27 -1.56 4.62
CA LYS A 76 8.49 -1.78 3.81
C LYS A 76 8.55 -0.86 2.60
N ARG A 77 7.39 -0.47 2.06
CA ARG A 77 7.30 0.49 0.95
C ARG A 77 7.67 1.89 1.44
N ILE A 78 7.17 2.29 2.61
CA ILE A 78 7.51 3.56 3.25
C ILE A 78 9.02 3.64 3.52
N GLU A 79 9.62 2.61 4.11
CA GLU A 79 11.06 2.59 4.39
C GLU A 79 11.89 2.80 3.11
N ARG A 80 11.53 2.10 2.03
CA ARG A 80 12.26 2.17 0.77
C ARG A 80 12.07 3.51 0.05
N VAL A 81 10.86 4.04 0.03
CA VAL A 81 10.57 5.36 -0.57
C VAL A 81 11.22 6.48 0.25
N ALA A 82 11.15 6.43 1.57
CA ALA A 82 11.84 7.40 2.43
C ALA A 82 13.36 7.38 2.24
N SER A 83 13.95 6.21 1.94
CA SER A 83 15.38 6.13 1.63
C SER A 83 15.78 6.84 0.33
N MET A 84 14.84 7.06 -0.60
CA MET A 84 15.08 7.76 -1.87
C MET A 84 15.19 9.28 -1.69
N GLU A 85 14.65 9.85 -0.61
CA GLU A 85 14.76 11.27 -0.30
C GLU A 85 16.22 11.74 -0.21
N ARG A 86 17.13 10.85 0.21
CA ARG A 86 18.56 11.16 0.33
C ARG A 86 19.33 11.19 -0.98
N ASN A 87 18.69 10.80 -2.09
CA ASN A 87 19.32 10.73 -3.41
C ASN A 87 18.93 11.90 -4.34
N PHE A 88 18.09 12.81 -3.84
CA PHE A 88 17.71 14.07 -4.50
C PHE A 88 18.31 15.25 -3.75
#